data_AF-A0A397UBQ4-F1
#
_entry.id   AF-A0A397UBQ4-F1
#
_cell.length_a   1.000
_cell.length_b   1.000
_cell.length_c   1.000
_cell.angle_alpha   90.00
_cell.angle_beta   90.00
_cell.angle_gamma   90.00
#
_symmetry.space_group_name_H-M   'P 1'
#
loop_
_entity.id
_entity.type
_entity.pdbx_description
1 polymer ?
#
loop_
_entity_poly.entity_id
_entity_poly.type
_entity_poly.pdbx_seq_one_letter_code
_entity_poly.pdbx_strand_id
1 'polypeptide(L)'
;MGIYKSHKRQFQLKNANKIRLEKHQKNLLLQEQSASTNEVSTNEATNKVSTNKAATNEVSTEHNRLTLMIHKLPKKDILPATNLISIMKYPKGPNLGDIISPYLQRKMYNYLIQTLYKRQVSHQSLKESNVLLEKNKKLHQKNTASCKTNSITWTTNTI
;
A
#
# COMPACT_ATOMS: atom_id res chain seq x y z
N MET A 1 -15.67 -15.09 -50.13
CA MET A 1 -15.04 -14.50 -48.91
C MET A 1 -15.25 -15.33 -47.61
N GLY A 2 -15.62 -16.62 -47.68
CA GLY A 2 -15.92 -17.44 -46.48
C GLY A 2 -14.80 -18.38 -45.98
N ILE A 3 -13.92 -18.83 -46.89
CA ILE A 3 -12.90 -19.85 -46.59
C ILE A 3 -11.79 -19.30 -45.68
N TYR A 4 -11.43 -18.02 -45.86
CA TYR A 4 -10.39 -17.35 -45.07
C TYR A 4 -10.78 -17.12 -43.60
N LYS A 5 -12.05 -16.80 -43.32
CA LYS A 5 -12.55 -16.64 -41.94
C LYS A 5 -12.54 -17.97 -41.18
N SER A 6 -12.86 -19.07 -41.86
CA SER A 6 -12.81 -20.42 -41.27
C SER A 6 -11.37 -20.81 -40.89
N HIS A 7 -10.41 -20.63 -41.80
CA HIS A 7 -9.00 -20.91 -41.54
C HIS A 7 -8.42 -20.09 -40.37
N LYS A 8 -8.75 -18.79 -40.32
CA LYS A 8 -8.31 -17.92 -39.20
C LYS A 8 -8.82 -18.43 -37.86
N ARG A 9 -10.08 -18.88 -37.79
CA ARG A 9 -10.68 -19.42 -36.56
C ARG A 9 -10.03 -20.73 -36.14
N GLN A 10 -9.78 -21.64 -37.08
CA GLN A 10 -9.10 -22.91 -36.79
C GLN A 10 -7.66 -22.70 -36.33
N PHE A 11 -6.94 -21.75 -36.93
CA PHE A 11 -5.59 -21.41 -36.51
C PHE A 11 -5.53 -20.86 -35.08
N GLN A 12 -6.46 -19.98 -34.72
CA GLN A 12 -6.57 -19.45 -33.36
C GLN A 12 -6.91 -20.55 -32.33
N LEU A 13 -7.83 -21.46 -32.67
CA LEU A 13 -8.18 -22.61 -31.84
C LEU A 13 -6.99 -23.55 -31.62
N LYS A 14 -6.20 -23.83 -32.68
CA LYS A 14 -4.97 -24.63 -32.57
C LYS A 14 -3.95 -23.99 -31.62
N ASN A 15 -3.74 -22.68 -31.73
CA ASN A 15 -2.82 -21.96 -30.84
C ASN A 15 -3.30 -21.96 -29.38
N ALA A 16 -4.60 -21.75 -29.14
CA ALA A 16 -5.17 -21.79 -27.80
C ALA A 16 -5.04 -23.18 -27.15
N ASN A 17 -5.28 -24.24 -27.92
CA ASN A 17 -5.13 -25.62 -27.44
C ASN A 17 -3.66 -25.97 -27.15
N LYS A 18 -2.72 -25.51 -27.98
CA LYS A 18 -1.29 -25.68 -27.74
C LYS A 18 -0.86 -25.03 -26.42
N ILE A 19 -1.25 -23.79 -26.17
CA ILE A 19 -0.95 -23.06 -24.92
C ILE A 19 -1.57 -23.79 -23.70
N ARG A 20 -2.79 -24.29 -23.84
CA ARG A 20 -3.48 -25.03 -22.77
C ARG A 20 -2.76 -26.34 -22.43
N LEU A 21 -2.27 -27.05 -23.45
CA LEU A 21 -1.52 -28.30 -23.27
C LEU A 21 -0.16 -28.06 -22.61
N GLU A 22 0.59 -27.06 -23.06
CA GLU A 22 1.88 -26.68 -22.47
C GLU A 22 1.73 -26.26 -20.99
N LYS A 23 0.65 -25.53 -20.66
CA LYS A 23 0.34 -25.15 -19.27
C LYS A 23 0.03 -26.38 -18.40
N HIS A 24 -0.70 -27.36 -18.94
CA HIS A 24 -1.00 -28.59 -18.22
C HIS A 24 0.26 -29.42 -17.95
N GLN A 25 1.15 -29.54 -18.95
CA GLN A 25 2.42 -30.26 -18.80
C GLN A 25 3.34 -29.61 -17.77
N LYS A 26 3.44 -28.27 -17.76
CA LYS A 26 4.22 -27.55 -16.74
C LYS A 26 3.67 -27.75 -15.32
N ASN A 27 2.35 -27.77 -15.16
CA ASN A 27 1.74 -28.02 -13.86
C ASN A 27 1.97 -29.45 -13.37
N LEU A 28 1.92 -30.44 -14.27
CA LEU A 28 2.26 -31.84 -13.92
C LEU A 28 3.73 -31.96 -13.48
N LEU A 29 4.66 -31.32 -14.20
CA LEU A 29 6.08 -31.35 -13.87
C LEU A 29 6.36 -30.71 -12.50
N LEU A 30 5.69 -29.60 -12.18
CA LEU A 30 5.77 -28.97 -10.84
C LEU A 30 5.20 -29.87 -9.73
N GLN A 31 4.17 -30.66 -10.03
CA GLN A 31 3.57 -31.60 -9.09
C GLN A 31 4.47 -32.82 -8.85
N GLU A 32 5.12 -33.35 -9.89
CA GLU A 32 6.09 -34.44 -9.78
C GLU A 32 7.35 -34.01 -9.00
N GLN A 33 7.85 -32.80 -9.24
CA GLN A 33 9.00 -32.25 -8.49
C GLN A 33 8.71 -32.00 -7.01
N SER A 34 7.47 -31.65 -6.66
CA SER A 34 7.06 -31.45 -5.25
C SER A 34 6.70 -32.76 -4.53
N ALA A 35 6.33 -33.82 -5.26
CA ALA A 35 6.14 -35.16 -4.71
C ALA A 35 7.47 -35.87 -4.43
N SER A 36 8.50 -35.67 -5.27
CA SER A 36 9.80 -36.33 -5.11
C SER A 36 10.64 -35.83 -3.93
N THR A 37 10.30 -34.71 -3.30
CA THR A 37 11.03 -34.14 -2.15
C THR A 37 10.50 -34.56 -0.78
N ASN A 38 9.43 -35.37 -0.71
CA ASN A 38 8.78 -35.74 0.56
C ASN A 38 9.09 -37.15 1.07
N GLU A 39 9.91 -37.93 0.36
CA GLU A 39 10.43 -39.21 0.84
C GLU A 39 11.95 -39.12 0.98
N VAL A 40 12.44 -38.55 2.08
CA VAL A 40 13.69 -38.93 2.78
C VAL A 40 13.97 -37.94 3.91
N SER A 41 14.23 -38.54 5.08
CA SER A 41 14.92 -37.98 6.24
C SER A 41 14.12 -37.12 7.23
N THR A 42 13.61 -37.83 8.23
CA THR A 42 13.71 -37.43 9.63
C THR A 42 15.13 -36.95 9.97
N ASN A 43 15.21 -35.93 10.84
CA ASN A 43 16.35 -35.52 11.70
C ASN A 43 17.09 -34.21 11.32
N GLU A 44 17.01 -33.28 12.28
CA GLU A 44 18.01 -32.28 12.71
C GLU A 44 18.43 -31.09 11.82
N ALA A 45 18.05 -29.91 12.34
CA ALA A 45 18.74 -28.63 12.42
C ALA A 45 19.87 -28.21 11.44
N THR A 46 19.78 -26.91 11.09
CA THR A 46 20.83 -25.93 10.72
C THR A 46 20.97 -25.49 9.24
N ASN A 47 20.67 -24.19 9.04
CA ASN A 47 21.26 -23.20 8.12
C ASN A 47 21.86 -23.61 6.76
N LYS A 48 21.23 -23.13 5.66
CA LYS A 48 21.74 -22.18 4.61
C LYS A 48 20.89 -22.32 3.34
N VAL A 49 20.12 -21.30 2.94
CA VAL A 49 20.47 -20.19 2.02
C VAL A 49 20.69 -20.61 0.56
N SER A 50 20.00 -19.84 -0.32
CA SER A 50 20.11 -19.71 -1.79
C SER A 50 19.18 -20.61 -2.61
N THR A 51 18.45 -20.15 -3.62
CA THR A 51 18.43 -18.86 -4.34
C THR A 51 17.24 -18.92 -5.30
N ASN A 52 16.44 -17.85 -5.39
CA ASN A 52 15.90 -17.36 -6.67
C ASN A 52 15.66 -15.85 -6.56
N LYS A 53 16.42 -15.13 -7.37
CA LYS A 53 16.68 -13.69 -7.37
C LYS A 53 15.55 -12.89 -8.05
N ALA A 54 15.21 -11.78 -7.40
CA ALA A 54 15.17 -10.41 -7.95
C ALA A 54 13.82 -9.68 -7.97
N ALA A 55 12.67 -10.34 -8.02
CA ALA A 55 11.36 -9.64 -8.05
C ALA A 55 10.64 -9.56 -6.68
N THR A 56 11.07 -10.35 -5.70
CA THR A 56 10.36 -10.55 -4.42
C THR A 56 10.93 -9.74 -3.25
N ASN A 57 12.13 -9.17 -3.39
CA ASN A 57 12.81 -8.50 -2.27
C ASN A 57 12.11 -7.20 -1.86
N GLU A 58 11.68 -6.35 -2.81
CA GLU A 58 11.00 -5.08 -2.48
C GLU A 58 9.69 -5.30 -1.73
N VAL A 59 8.86 -6.25 -2.19
CA VAL A 59 7.56 -6.57 -1.56
C VAL A 59 7.77 -7.13 -0.15
N SER A 60 8.80 -7.96 0.07
CA SER A 60 9.12 -8.46 1.42
C SER A 60 9.56 -7.33 2.36
N THR A 61 10.29 -6.33 1.87
CA THR A 61 10.76 -5.22 2.72
C THR A 61 9.63 -4.31 3.17
N GLU A 62 8.62 -4.08 2.32
CA GLU A 62 7.45 -3.27 2.71
C GLU A 62 6.56 -3.99 3.72
N HIS A 63 6.35 -5.30 3.55
CA HIS A 63 5.59 -6.10 4.52
C HIS A 63 6.28 -6.16 5.89
N ASN A 64 7.60 -6.35 5.90
CA ASN A 64 8.38 -6.31 7.14
C ASN A 64 8.31 -4.94 7.81
N ARG A 65 8.34 -3.84 7.03
CA ARG A 65 8.16 -2.48 7.55
C ARG A 65 6.77 -2.25 8.15
N LEU A 66 5.71 -2.70 7.48
CA LEU A 66 4.33 -2.60 7.99
C LEU A 66 4.15 -3.39 9.29
N THR A 67 4.69 -4.60 9.35
CA THR A 67 4.66 -5.44 10.56
C THR A 67 5.35 -4.74 11.73
N LEU A 68 6.53 -4.15 11.50
CA LEU A 68 7.24 -3.36 12.51
C LEU A 68 6.48 -2.09 12.94
N MET A 69 5.79 -1.42 12.02
CA MET A 69 4.95 -0.25 12.37
C MET A 69 3.78 -0.65 13.26
N ILE A 70 3.14 -1.80 13.00
CA ILE A 70 2.01 -2.27 13.80
C ILE A 70 2.44 -2.60 15.23
N HIS A 71 3.61 -3.20 15.44
CA HIS A 71 4.13 -3.44 16.78
C HIS A 71 4.41 -2.17 17.58
N LYS A 72 4.58 -1.02 16.92
CA LYS A 72 4.77 0.29 17.56
C LYS A 72 3.44 1.01 17.87
N LEU A 73 2.30 0.49 17.42
CA LEU A 73 0.99 1.07 17.71
C LEU A 73 0.59 0.83 19.18
N PRO A 74 -0.25 1.71 19.76
CA PRO A 74 -0.80 1.48 21.09
C PRO A 74 -1.65 0.20 21.10
N LYS A 75 -1.67 -0.52 22.23
CA LYS A 75 -2.30 -1.86 22.36
C LYS A 75 -3.71 -1.97 21.79
N LYS A 76 -4.52 -0.93 21.96
CA LYS A 76 -5.90 -0.85 21.43
C LYS A 76 -5.99 -0.99 19.89
N ASP A 77 -4.95 -0.55 19.18
CA ASP A 77 -4.95 -0.44 17.72
C ASP A 77 -4.17 -1.59 17.05
N ILE A 78 -3.47 -2.43 17.83
CA ILE A 78 -2.71 -3.58 17.33
C ILE A 78 -3.65 -4.60 16.70
N LEU A 79 -4.69 -5.04 17.44
CA LEU A 79 -5.64 -6.06 16.98
C LEU A 79 -6.37 -5.68 15.67
N PRO A 80 -6.96 -4.47 15.53
CA PRO A 80 -7.58 -4.08 14.28
C PRO A 80 -6.56 -3.97 13.13
N ALA A 81 -5.33 -3.49 13.40
CA ALA A 81 -4.29 -3.43 12.37
C ALA A 81 -3.83 -4.82 11.92
N THR A 82 -3.70 -5.79 12.84
CA THR A 82 -3.38 -7.18 12.49
C THR A 82 -4.49 -7.84 11.67
N ASN A 83 -5.76 -7.57 11.99
CA ASN A 83 -6.90 -8.06 11.21
C ASN A 83 -6.92 -7.45 9.81
N LEU A 84 -6.54 -6.18 9.68
CA LEU A 84 -6.46 -5.54 8.37
C LEU A 84 -5.40 -6.21 7.49
N ILE A 85 -4.22 -6.53 8.04
CA ILE A 85 -3.18 -7.28 7.31
C ILE A 85 -3.66 -8.68 6.92
N SER A 86 -4.37 -9.39 7.80
CA SER A 86 -4.86 -10.73 7.49
C SER A 86 -5.87 -10.74 6.34
N ILE A 87 -6.70 -9.68 6.22
CA ILE A 87 -7.63 -9.51 5.09
C ILE A 87 -6.90 -9.30 3.76
N MET A 88 -5.68 -8.77 3.76
CA MET A 88 -4.87 -8.60 2.53
C MET A 88 -4.11 -9.85 2.11
N LYS A 89 -4.31 -10.96 2.83
CA LYS A 89 -3.69 -12.26 2.56
C LYS A 89 -4.74 -13.29 2.21
N TYR A 90 -4.35 -14.32 1.46
CA TYR A 90 -5.24 -15.45 1.25
C TYR A 90 -5.49 -16.16 2.58
N PRO A 91 -6.77 -16.31 3.00
CA PRO A 91 -7.09 -16.92 4.28
C PRO A 91 -7.05 -18.45 4.25
N LYS A 92 -7.11 -19.05 3.06
CA LYS A 92 -7.18 -20.50 2.81
C LYS A 92 -6.58 -20.84 1.45
N GLY A 93 -6.23 -22.11 1.25
CA GLY A 93 -5.81 -22.66 -0.04
C GLY A 93 -4.28 -22.74 -0.21
N PRO A 94 -3.80 -23.08 -1.42
CA PRO A 94 -2.38 -23.30 -1.69
C PRO A 94 -1.49 -22.09 -1.46
N ASN A 95 -2.06 -20.88 -1.60
CA ASN A 95 -1.37 -19.61 -1.44
C ASN A 95 -1.61 -19.00 -0.05
N LEU A 96 -1.92 -19.81 0.97
CA LEU A 96 -2.22 -19.33 2.33
C LEU A 96 -1.11 -18.40 2.83
N GLY A 97 -1.49 -17.22 3.28
CA GLY A 97 -0.55 -16.24 3.82
C GLY A 97 0.17 -15.40 2.76
N ASP A 98 0.06 -15.77 1.47
CA ASP A 98 0.52 -14.94 0.37
C ASP A 98 -0.36 -13.71 0.22
N ILE A 99 0.26 -12.66 -0.30
CA ILE A 99 -0.39 -11.39 -0.58
C ILE A 99 -1.40 -11.58 -1.71
N ILE A 100 -2.66 -11.16 -1.49
CA ILE A 100 -3.71 -11.25 -2.51
C ILE A 100 -3.31 -10.47 -3.75
N SER A 101 -2.87 -9.22 -3.56
CA SER A 101 -2.42 -8.35 -4.65
C SER A 101 -1.49 -7.26 -4.13
N PRO A 102 -0.22 -7.23 -4.59
CA PRO A 102 0.72 -6.14 -4.24
C PRO A 102 0.19 -4.76 -4.64
N TYR A 103 -0.53 -4.67 -5.76
CA TYR A 103 -1.16 -3.43 -6.21
C TYR A 103 -2.18 -2.90 -5.20
N LEU A 104 -3.03 -3.79 -4.65
CA LEU A 104 -4.08 -3.43 -3.71
C LEU A 104 -3.49 -2.97 -2.36
N GLN A 105 -2.43 -3.63 -1.90
CA GLN A 105 -1.68 -3.22 -0.71
C GLN A 105 -1.04 -1.84 -0.90
N ARG A 106 -0.33 -1.62 -2.02
CA ARG A 106 0.29 -0.33 -2.33
C ARG A 106 -0.75 0.79 -2.44
N LYS A 107 -1.90 0.51 -3.06
CA LYS A 107 -3.01 1.47 -3.17
C LYS A 107 -3.58 1.82 -1.80
N MET A 108 -3.74 0.84 -0.91
CA MET A 108 -4.20 1.09 0.45
C MET A 108 -3.18 1.87 1.27
N TYR A 109 -1.89 1.51 1.20
CA TYR A 109 -0.82 2.26 1.84
C TYR A 109 -0.81 3.73 1.40
N ASN A 110 -0.90 3.98 0.09
CA ASN A 110 -0.98 5.34 -0.45
C ASN A 110 -2.23 6.08 0.04
N TYR A 111 -3.38 5.41 0.13
CA TYR A 111 -4.60 5.99 0.70
C TYR A 111 -4.44 6.33 2.19
N LEU A 112 -3.82 5.46 2.99
CA LEU A 112 -3.54 5.72 4.40
C LEU A 112 -2.59 6.90 4.56
N ILE A 113 -1.50 6.96 3.80
CA ILE A 113 -0.60 8.12 3.83
C ILE A 113 -1.33 9.40 3.44
N GLN A 114 -2.16 9.36 2.39
CA GLN A 114 -2.93 10.52 1.97
C GLN A 114 -3.95 10.97 3.02
N THR A 115 -4.62 10.05 3.71
CA THR A 115 -5.60 10.37 4.77
C THR A 115 -4.94 10.81 6.07
N LEU A 116 -3.73 10.33 6.38
CA LEU A 116 -2.93 10.80 7.50
C LEU A 116 -2.37 12.21 7.23
N TYR A 117 -1.93 12.48 5.99
CA TYR A 117 -1.38 13.79 5.62
C TYR A 117 -2.48 14.84 5.35
N LYS A 118 -3.57 14.45 4.70
CA LYS A 118 -4.77 15.26 4.58
C LYS A 118 -5.64 14.98 5.80
N ARG A 119 -5.37 15.67 6.91
CA ARG A 119 -6.27 15.72 8.08
C ARG A 119 -7.69 15.83 7.55
N GLN A 120 -8.55 14.84 7.85
CA GLN A 120 -9.96 14.93 7.49
C GLN A 120 -10.55 16.10 8.28
N VAL A 121 -10.58 17.27 7.64
CA VAL A 121 -11.15 18.48 8.23
C VAL A 121 -12.65 18.29 8.14
N SER A 122 -13.26 17.95 9.28
CA SER A 122 -14.72 18.02 9.39
C SER A 122 -15.19 19.42 8.99
N HIS A 123 -16.35 19.52 8.35
CA HIS A 123 -16.94 20.82 7.97
C HIS A 123 -16.99 21.78 9.17
N GLN A 124 -17.26 21.24 10.36
CA GLN A 124 -17.27 22.01 11.60
C GLN A 124 -15.88 22.56 11.97
N SER A 125 -14.83 21.74 11.83
CA SER A 125 -13.44 22.16 12.07
C SER A 125 -12.99 23.23 11.07
N LEU A 126 -13.45 23.16 9.82
CA LEU A 126 -13.16 24.17 8.79
C LEU A 126 -13.84 25.51 9.11
N LYS A 127 -15.10 25.45 9.57
CA LYS A 127 -15.86 26.62 10.01
C LYS A 127 -15.19 27.30 11.19
N GLU A 128 -14.75 26.54 12.17
CA GLU A 128 -14.02 27.05 13.35
C GLU A 128 -12.67 27.66 12.95
N SER A 129 -11.91 27.03 12.05
CA SER A 129 -10.66 27.59 11.55
C SER A 129 -10.85 28.90 10.80
N ASN A 130 -11.93 29.03 10.02
CA ASN A 130 -12.24 30.27 9.30
C ASN A 130 -12.59 31.40 10.26
N VAL A 131 -13.34 31.13 11.34
CA VAL A 131 -13.64 32.13 12.37
C VAL A 131 -12.36 32.60 13.07
N LEU A 132 -11.44 31.69 13.39
CA LEU A 132 -10.13 32.02 13.96
C LEU A 132 -9.29 32.87 13.00
N LEU A 133 -9.28 32.53 11.70
CA LEU A 133 -8.55 33.27 10.68
C LEU A 133 -9.07 34.71 10.56
N GLU A 134 -10.38 34.91 10.55
CA GLU A 134 -10.98 36.25 10.49
C GLU A 134 -10.66 37.09 11.74
N LYS A 135 -10.62 36.48 12.93
CA LYS A 135 -10.15 37.16 14.14
C LYS A 135 -8.68 37.59 14.02
N ASN A 136 -7.81 36.72 13.51
CA ASN A 136 -6.39 37.04 13.32
C ASN A 136 -6.18 38.16 12.30
N LYS A 137 -6.94 38.21 11.21
CA LYS A 137 -6.89 39.32 10.25
C LYS A 137 -7.25 40.65 10.90
N LYS A 138 -8.33 40.67 11.71
CA LYS A 138 -8.75 41.87 12.45
C LYS A 138 -7.69 42.32 13.47
N LEU A 139 -7.09 41.39 14.20
CA LEU A 139 -5.98 41.69 15.12
C LEU A 139 -4.78 42.26 14.38
N HIS A 140 -4.42 41.67 13.24
CA HIS A 140 -3.32 42.16 12.41
C HIS A 140 -3.57 43.59 11.92
N GLN A 141 -4.79 43.91 11.48
CA GLN A 141 -5.16 45.28 11.09
C GLN A 141 -5.08 46.28 12.26
N LYS A 142 -5.50 45.88 13.46
CA LYS A 142 -5.36 46.73 14.65
C LYS A 142 -3.90 46.96 15.02
N ASN A 143 -3.08 45.90 15.02
CA ASN A 143 -1.66 46.00 15.32
C ASN A 143 -0.93 46.88 14.32
N THR A 144 -1.22 46.78 13.02
CA THR A 144 -0.61 47.67 12.02
C THR A 144 -1.04 49.12 12.19
N ALA A 145 -2.29 49.39 12.58
CA ALA A 145 -2.74 50.74 12.90
C ALA A 145 -2.02 51.30 14.14
N SER A 146 -1.92 50.52 15.22
CA SER A 146 -1.21 50.93 16.44
C SER A 146 0.29 51.14 16.24
N CYS A 147 0.95 50.33 15.41
CA CYS A 147 2.36 50.55 15.07
C CYS A 147 2.57 51.87 14.30
N LYS A 148 1.65 52.23 13.39
CA LYS A 148 1.70 53.51 12.66
C LYS A 148 1.47 54.72 13.56
N THR A 149 0.53 54.63 14.52
CA THR A 149 0.30 55.73 15.47
C THR A 149 1.50 55.91 16.40
N ASN A 150 2.07 54.81 16.89
CA ASN A 150 3.26 54.88 17.74
C ASN A 150 4.43 55.51 16.98
N SER A 151 4.71 55.09 15.73
CA SER A 151 5.80 55.70 14.93
C SER A 151 5.65 57.22 14.76
N ILE A 152 4.41 57.72 14.63
CA ILE A 152 4.15 59.17 14.53
C ILE A 152 4.42 59.86 15.87
N THR A 153 3.99 59.28 17.00
CA THR A 153 4.21 59.88 18.33
C THR A 153 5.69 59.95 18.74
N TRP A 154 6.52 58.98 18.32
CA TRP A 154 7.97 59.05 18.54
C TRP A 154 8.61 60.19 17.73
N THR A 155 8.10 60.49 16.52
CA THR A 155 8.62 61.61 15.71
C THR A 155 8.22 62.99 16.23
N THR A 156 7.09 63.12 16.94
CA THR A 156 6.60 64.41 17.44
C THR A 156 7.13 64.79 18.83
N ASN A 157 7.57 63.82 19.64
CA ASN A 157 8.16 64.07 20.97
C ASN A 157 9.68 64.33 20.95
N THR A 158 10.30 64.48 19.76
CA THR A 158 11.74 64.68 19.60
C THR A 158 12.08 66.08 19.08
N ILE A 159 11.38 67.11 19.55
CA ILE A 159 11.70 68.54 19.36
C ILE A 159 11.58 69.21 20.73
#